data_AF-A0A382CTD2-F1
#
_entry.id   AF-A0A382CTD2-F1
#
_cell.length_a   1.000
_cell.length_b   1.000
_cell.length_c   1.000
_cell.angle_alpha   90.00
_cell.angle_beta   90.00
_cell.angle_gamma   90.00
#
_symmetry.space_group_name_H-M   'P 1'
#
loop_
_entity.id
_entity.type
_entity.pdbx_description
1 polymer ?
#
loop_
_entity_poly.entity_id
_entity_poly.type
_entity_poly.pdbx_seq_one_letter_code
_entity_poly.pdbx_strand_id
1 'polypeptide(L)'
;MTEEDNSTKDSRETEQKEVKEIYLEFPDAERESYKEQPQRRYVDKIVRGIQIGRGDNKRVIEIEQVRRLAMLHCSYNDMAKFFGVKENTFINNFRYEVERARETTKHRLMEAMLENAIRKHNPAIQIFLAKNWLGLVNDPVAQEGASPLPWLDEE
;
A
#
# COMPACT_ATOMS: atom_id res chain seq x y z
N MET A 1 26.76 -79.65 4.64
CA MET A 1 25.79 -79.20 5.67
C MET A 1 26.59 -78.33 6.60
N THR A 2 26.49 -77.01 6.64
CA THR A 2 25.46 -75.99 6.32
C THR A 2 26.24 -74.65 6.36
N GLU A 3 25.95 -73.54 5.72
CA GLU A 3 24.93 -73.01 4.83
C GLU A 3 25.59 -71.73 4.24
N GLU A 4 25.44 -71.52 2.94
CA GLU A 4 25.63 -70.20 2.33
C GLU A 4 24.41 -69.34 2.67
N ASP A 5 24.65 -68.08 3.05
CA ASP A 5 23.87 -66.89 2.68
C ASP A 5 24.17 -65.75 3.66
N ASN A 6 24.71 -64.61 3.19
CA ASN A 6 23.86 -63.53 2.72
C ASN A 6 24.65 -62.23 2.42
N SER A 7 24.36 -61.67 1.23
CA SER A 7 24.34 -60.25 0.88
C SER A 7 25.64 -59.49 0.57
N THR A 8 26.04 -59.63 -0.69
CA THR A 8 26.73 -58.63 -1.54
C THR A 8 26.08 -57.24 -1.52
N LYS A 9 26.90 -56.18 -1.57
CA LYS A 9 26.75 -54.90 -2.34
C LYS A 9 27.82 -53.91 -1.84
N ASP A 10 28.47 -53.07 -2.62
CA ASP A 10 28.44 -52.73 -4.04
C ASP A 10 29.75 -51.96 -4.27
N SER A 11 30.54 -52.35 -5.25
CA SER A 11 31.80 -51.72 -5.62
C SER A 11 31.55 -50.40 -6.36
N ARG A 12 31.96 -49.27 -5.77
CA ARG A 12 32.32 -48.05 -6.52
C ARG A 12 33.49 -47.35 -5.83
N GLU A 13 34.69 -47.73 -6.22
CA GLU A 13 35.85 -46.85 -6.08
C GLU A 13 35.50 -45.53 -6.76
N THR A 14 35.32 -44.48 -5.96
CA THR A 14 35.16 -43.13 -6.48
C THR A 14 36.42 -42.39 -6.08
N GLU A 15 37.31 -42.17 -7.04
CA GLU A 15 38.49 -41.33 -6.89
C GLU A 15 38.06 -39.97 -6.33
N GLN A 16 38.41 -39.71 -5.08
CA GLN A 16 38.29 -38.38 -4.50
C GLN A 16 39.38 -37.51 -5.13
N LYS A 17 39.04 -36.78 -6.20
CA LYS A 17 39.90 -35.69 -6.67
C LYS A 17 39.90 -34.63 -5.58
N GLU A 18 41.08 -34.42 -4.98
CA GLU A 18 41.32 -33.37 -3.97
C GLU A 18 40.87 -32.02 -4.51
N VAL A 19 39.78 -31.49 -3.93
CA VAL A 19 39.39 -30.10 -4.14
C VAL A 19 40.36 -29.27 -3.32
N LYS A 20 41.43 -28.78 -3.95
CA LYS A 20 42.25 -27.73 -3.36
C LYS A 20 41.38 -26.49 -3.23
N GLU A 21 40.98 -26.18 -2.01
CA GLU A 21 40.32 -24.93 -1.67
C GLU A 21 41.28 -23.79 -2.01
N ILE A 22 41.01 -23.11 -3.13
CA ILE A 22 41.69 -21.86 -3.47
C ILE A 22 40.98 -20.77 -2.66
N TYR A 23 41.58 -20.39 -1.54
CA TYR A 23 41.15 -19.22 -0.79
C TYR A 23 41.49 -17.98 -1.61
N LEU A 24 40.45 -17.33 -2.16
CA LEU A 24 40.56 -15.95 -2.62
C LEU A 24 40.63 -15.06 -1.38
N GLU A 25 41.85 -14.73 -0.97
CA GLU A 25 42.08 -13.64 -0.03
C GLU A 25 41.67 -12.34 -0.73
N PHE A 26 40.56 -11.74 -0.29
CA PHE A 26 40.18 -10.39 -0.71
C PHE A 26 40.98 -9.41 0.17
N PRO A 27 42.04 -8.76 -0.35
CA PRO A 27 42.61 -7.63 0.35
C PRO A 27 41.56 -6.51 0.31
N ASP A 28 41.45 -5.75 1.39
CA ASP A 28 40.64 -4.54 1.52
C ASP A 28 39.19 -4.72 2.02
N ALA A 29 38.97 -5.67 2.92
CA ALA A 29 37.80 -5.66 3.80
C ALA A 29 37.92 -4.63 4.95
N GLU A 30 38.41 -3.42 4.68
CA GLU A 30 38.26 -2.30 5.61
C GLU A 30 36.85 -1.73 5.45
N ARG A 31 35.87 -2.33 6.14
CA ARG A 31 34.55 -1.71 6.29
C ARG A 31 34.77 -0.37 7.01
N GLU A 32 34.52 0.74 6.32
CA GLU A 32 34.52 2.06 6.94
C GLU A 32 33.74 2.00 8.26
N SER A 33 34.34 2.48 9.36
CA SER A 33 33.68 2.47 10.67
C SER A 33 32.33 3.19 10.56
N TYR A 34 31.25 2.55 10.99
CA TYR A 34 29.93 3.17 11.01
C TYR A 34 30.01 4.54 11.68
N LYS A 35 29.63 5.59 10.95
CA LYS A 35 29.58 6.96 11.49
C LYS A 35 28.70 6.94 12.74
N GLU A 36 29.27 7.28 13.90
CA GLU A 36 28.51 7.39 15.15
C GLU A 36 27.31 8.32 14.95
N GLN A 37 26.13 7.90 15.40
CA GLN A 37 24.94 8.74 15.22
C GLN A 37 25.12 10.07 15.96
N PRO A 38 24.73 11.21 15.36
CA PRO A 38 24.87 12.50 16.00
C PRO A 38 24.04 12.55 17.30
N GLN A 39 24.61 13.13 18.36
CA GLN A 39 23.92 13.30 19.63
C GLN A 39 22.66 14.17 19.44
N ARG A 40 21.51 13.65 19.86
CA ARG A 40 20.21 14.33 19.73
C ARG A 40 20.07 15.40 20.82
N ARG A 41 19.71 16.62 20.42
CA ARG A 41 19.35 17.70 21.36
C ARG A 41 17.84 17.67 21.60
N TYR A 42 17.43 17.65 22.86
CA TYR A 42 16.02 17.70 23.25
C TYR A 42 15.62 19.15 23.53
N VAL A 43 14.51 19.57 22.94
CA VAL A 43 13.95 20.91 23.10
C VAL A 43 12.44 20.77 23.25
N ASP A 44 11.86 21.55 24.17
CA ASP A 44 10.43 21.55 24.41
C ASP A 44 9.67 22.32 23.32
N LYS A 45 8.52 21.79 22.89
CA LYS A 45 7.60 22.45 21.93
C LYS A 45 6.26 22.68 22.61
N ILE A 46 5.81 23.94 22.62
CA ILE A 46 4.46 24.30 23.08
C ILE A 46 3.48 24.08 21.92
N VAL A 47 2.43 23.31 22.19
CA VAL A 47 1.45 22.87 21.21
C VAL A 47 0.05 23.31 21.63
N ARG A 48 -0.69 23.95 20.73
CA ARG A 48 -2.09 24.34 20.94
C ARG A 48 -3.00 23.29 20.30
N GLY A 49 -4.07 22.91 21.00
CA GLY A 49 -4.98 21.88 20.53
C GLY A 49 -6.27 21.80 21.33
N ILE A 50 -7.13 20.86 20.95
CA ILE A 50 -8.37 20.56 21.65
C ILE A 50 -8.05 19.66 22.84
N GLN A 51 -8.53 20.02 24.02
CA GLN A 51 -8.45 19.16 25.20
C GLN A 51 -9.55 18.09 25.15
N ILE A 52 -9.15 16.83 25.27
CA ILE A 52 -10.04 15.67 25.21
C ILE A 52 -9.81 14.78 26.43
N GLY A 53 -10.90 14.18 26.93
CA GLY A 53 -10.88 13.28 28.08
C GLY A 53 -11.41 13.92 29.36
N ARG A 54 -11.42 13.14 30.44
CA ARG A 54 -11.86 13.54 31.78
C ARG A 54 -10.85 13.03 32.81
N GLY A 55 -10.74 13.73 33.95
CA GLY A 55 -9.81 13.38 35.03
C GLY A 55 -8.35 13.33 34.57
N ASP A 56 -7.66 12.24 34.90
CA ASP A 56 -6.24 12.03 34.60
C ASP A 56 -5.96 11.71 33.12
N ASN A 57 -7.00 11.34 32.36
CA ASN A 57 -6.89 10.99 30.94
C ASN A 57 -7.06 12.21 30.00
N LYS A 58 -6.74 13.41 30.48
CA LYS A 58 -6.80 14.63 29.66
C LYS A 58 -5.61 14.65 28.70
N ARG A 59 -5.90 14.81 27.41
CA ARG A 59 -4.89 14.99 26.37
C ARG A 59 -5.21 16.19 25.51
N VAL A 60 -4.17 16.87 25.03
CA VAL A 60 -4.31 17.99 24.09
C VAL A 60 -3.89 17.47 22.72
N ILE A 61 -4.81 17.57 21.74
CA ILE A 61 -4.61 17.05 20.38
C ILE A 61 -4.61 18.21 19.39
N GLU A 62 -3.59 18.28 18.53
CA GLU A 62 -3.52 19.23 17.42
C GLU A 62 -4.54 18.86 16.32
N ILE A 63 -5.41 19.79 15.96
CA ILE A 63 -6.39 19.60 14.87
C ILE A 63 -5.67 19.35 13.53
N GLU A 64 -4.57 20.07 13.30
CA GLU A 64 -3.80 19.94 12.07
C GLU A 64 -3.21 18.53 11.89
N GLN A 65 -2.77 17.91 12.99
CA GLN A 65 -2.27 16.54 12.97
C GLN A 65 -3.40 15.54 12.67
N VAL A 66 -4.59 15.76 13.22
CA VAL A 66 -5.79 14.95 12.91
C VAL A 66 -6.13 15.06 11.42
N ARG A 67 -6.15 16.28 10.86
CA ARG A 67 -6.41 16.49 9.43
C ARG A 67 -5.38 15.78 8.55
N ARG A 68 -4.10 15.83 8.90
CA ARG A 68 -3.05 15.12 8.15
C ARG A 68 -3.25 13.61 8.13
N LEU A 69 -3.54 13.01 9.28
CA LEU A 69 -3.84 11.58 9.35
C LEU A 69 -5.12 11.23 8.58
N ALA A 70 -6.14 12.08 8.66
CA ALA A 70 -7.38 11.90 7.91
C ALA A 70 -7.18 12.02 6.39
N MET A 71 -6.31 12.92 5.93
CA MET A 71 -5.96 13.06 4.51
C MET A 71 -5.25 11.80 3.96
N LEU A 72 -4.48 11.10 4.79
CA LEU A 72 -3.91 9.80 4.45
C LEU A 72 -4.94 8.66 4.45
N HIS A 73 -6.22 8.99 4.63
CA HIS A 73 -7.32 8.02 4.68
C HIS A 73 -7.21 7.00 5.83
N CYS A 74 -6.50 7.32 6.91
CA CYS A 74 -6.43 6.46 8.09
C CYS A 74 -7.82 6.20 8.70
N SER A 75 -7.99 5.02 9.32
CA SER A 75 -9.22 4.65 10.03
C SER A 75 -9.36 5.43 11.35
N TYR A 76 -10.60 5.62 11.82
CA TYR A 76 -10.87 6.26 13.11
C TYR A 76 -10.21 5.51 14.27
N ASN A 77 -10.19 4.18 14.22
CA ASN A 77 -9.53 3.34 15.22
C ASN A 77 -8.02 3.61 15.29
N ASP A 78 -7.35 3.70 14.15
CA ASP A 78 -5.90 3.93 14.08
C ASP A 78 -5.53 5.33 14.53
N MET A 79 -6.32 6.33 14.13
CA MET A 79 -6.14 7.71 14.60
C MET A 79 -6.34 7.79 16.12
N ALA A 80 -7.37 7.13 16.66
CA ALA A 80 -7.63 7.12 18.09
C ALA A 80 -6.50 6.43 18.88
N LYS A 81 -5.98 5.29 18.37
CA LYS A 81 -4.80 4.61 18.93
C LYS A 81 -3.55 5.49 18.90
N PHE A 82 -3.31 6.21 17.80
CA PHE A 82 -2.18 7.11 17.67
C PHE A 82 -2.18 8.20 18.75
N PHE A 83 -3.34 8.76 19.09
CA PHE A 83 -3.47 9.76 20.15
C PHE A 83 -3.71 9.17 21.55
N GLY A 84 -3.82 7.84 21.69
CA GLY A 84 -4.09 7.17 22.96
C GLY A 84 -5.47 7.50 23.54
N VAL A 85 -6.49 7.65 22.69
CA VAL A 85 -7.88 7.96 23.07
C VAL A 85 -8.80 6.82 22.62
N LYS A 86 -9.95 6.64 23.29
CA LYS A 86 -10.98 5.69 22.84
C LYS A 86 -11.61 6.16 21.53
N GLU A 87 -11.90 5.23 20.62
CA GLU A 87 -12.45 5.51 19.28
C GLU A 87 -13.73 6.34 19.33
N ASN A 88 -14.73 5.94 20.14
CA ASN A 88 -15.98 6.69 20.27
C ASN A 88 -15.76 8.15 20.72
N THR A 89 -14.81 8.35 21.65
CA THR A 89 -14.47 9.69 22.11
C THR A 89 -13.80 10.50 20.99
N PHE A 90 -12.93 9.87 20.20
CA PHE A 90 -12.29 10.53 19.06
C PHE A 90 -13.31 10.95 17.99
N ILE A 91 -14.21 10.03 17.60
CA ILE A 91 -15.26 10.29 16.61
C ILE A 91 -16.14 11.48 17.05
N ASN A 92 -16.61 11.48 18.30
CA ASN A 92 -17.50 12.53 18.80
C ASN A 92 -16.88 13.94 18.75
N ASN A 93 -15.55 14.05 18.85
CA ASN A 93 -14.86 15.35 18.83
C ASN A 93 -14.37 15.75 17.44
N PHE A 94 -13.99 14.80 16.58
CA PHE A 94 -13.27 15.09 15.33
C PHE A 94 -13.97 14.66 14.05
N ARG A 95 -15.18 14.08 14.11
CA ARG A 95 -15.89 13.57 12.92
C ARG A 95 -15.93 14.58 11.77
N TYR A 96 -16.36 15.81 12.04
CA TYR A 96 -16.48 16.86 11.03
C TYR A 96 -15.14 17.20 10.36
N GLU A 97 -14.08 17.31 11.16
CA GLU A 97 -12.74 17.63 10.66
C GLU A 97 -12.14 16.50 9.82
N VAL A 98 -12.40 15.25 10.21
CA VAL A 98 -11.97 14.06 9.47
C VAL A 98 -12.71 13.95 8.14
N GLU A 99 -14.03 14.15 8.13
CA GLU A 99 -14.84 14.12 6.91
C GLU A 99 -14.37 15.20 5.91
N ARG A 100 -14.19 16.44 6.37
CA ARG A 100 -13.67 17.55 5.55
C ARG A 100 -12.26 17.27 4.98
N ALA A 101 -11.37 16.69 5.79
CA ALA A 101 -10.02 16.33 5.33
C ALA A 101 -10.03 15.21 4.27
N ARG A 102 -10.94 14.24 4.41
CA ARG A 102 -11.12 13.16 3.41
C ARG A 102 -11.68 13.70 2.10
N GLU A 103 -12.67 14.59 2.14
CA GLU A 103 -13.19 15.26 0.93
C GLU A 103 -12.11 16.06 0.22
N THR A 104 -11.29 16.80 0.96
CA THR A 104 -10.15 17.54 0.41
C THR A 104 -9.19 16.61 -0.34
N THR A 105 -8.96 15.41 0.19
CA THR A 105 -8.09 14.41 -0.45
C THR A 105 -8.72 13.86 -1.72
N LYS A 106 -10.03 13.57 -1.70
CA LYS A 106 -10.77 13.14 -2.89
C LYS A 106 -10.69 14.18 -4.00
N HIS A 107 -10.89 15.47 -3.68
CA HIS A 107 -10.77 16.54 -4.66
C HIS A 107 -9.36 16.64 -5.25
N ARG A 108 -8.32 16.59 -4.41
CA ARG A 108 -6.92 16.60 -4.88
C ARG A 108 -6.60 15.41 -5.78
N LEU A 109 -7.12 14.24 -5.45
CA LEU A 109 -6.95 13.05 -6.28
C LEU A 109 -7.66 13.20 -7.63
N MET A 110 -8.89 13.72 -7.64
CA MET A 110 -9.63 13.99 -8.87
C MET A 110 -8.92 15.02 -9.75
N GLU A 111 -8.42 16.10 -9.16
CA GLU A 111 -7.65 17.13 -9.87
C GLU A 111 -6.38 16.53 -10.51
N ALA A 112 -5.64 15.70 -9.77
CA ALA A 112 -4.48 14.99 -10.28
C ALA A 112 -4.84 13.99 -11.41
N MET A 113 -5.96 13.27 -11.29
CA MET A 113 -6.44 12.39 -12.35
C MET A 113 -6.76 13.16 -13.65
N LEU A 114 -7.47 14.29 -13.52
CA LEU A 114 -7.81 15.14 -14.66
C LEU A 114 -6.57 15.77 -15.30
N GLU A 115 -5.62 16.25 -14.50
CA GLU A 115 -4.36 16.78 -15.01
C GLU A 115 -3.57 15.71 -15.78
N ASN A 116 -3.47 14.50 -15.23
CA ASN A 116 -2.76 13.40 -15.89
C ASN A 116 -3.47 12.95 -17.18
N ALA A 117 -4.80 12.98 -17.22
CA ALA A 117 -5.57 12.64 -18.41
C ALA A 117 -5.46 13.71 -19.50
N ILE A 118 -5.59 14.99 -19.15
CA ILE A 118 -5.68 16.08 -20.13
C ILE A 118 -4.30 16.61 -20.53
N ARG A 119 -3.42 16.91 -19.57
CA ARG A 119 -2.12 17.55 -19.85
C ARG A 119 -1.02 16.55 -20.17
N LYS A 120 -0.98 15.42 -19.47
CA LYS A 120 0.05 14.38 -19.68
C LYS A 120 -0.36 13.31 -20.69
N HIS A 121 -1.58 13.43 -21.24
CA HIS A 121 -2.16 12.53 -22.24
C HIS A 121 -2.01 11.04 -21.89
N ASN A 122 -2.18 10.66 -20.62
CA ASN A 122 -2.10 9.26 -20.22
C ASN A 122 -3.37 8.51 -20.71
N PRO A 123 -3.25 7.58 -21.68
CA PRO A 123 -4.41 6.93 -22.30
C PRO A 123 -5.17 6.03 -21.31
N ALA A 124 -4.49 5.41 -20.35
CA ALA A 124 -5.15 4.53 -19.38
C ALA A 124 -6.14 5.32 -18.50
N ILE A 125 -5.75 6.51 -18.04
CA ILE A 125 -6.62 7.37 -17.23
C ILE A 125 -7.74 7.96 -18.10
N GLN A 126 -7.43 8.35 -19.35
CA GLN A 126 -8.46 8.82 -20.28
C GLN A 126 -9.54 7.77 -20.55
N ILE A 127 -9.14 6.51 -20.81
CA ILE A 127 -10.08 5.39 -20.99
C ILE A 127 -10.89 5.16 -19.72
N PHE A 128 -10.24 5.19 -18.55
CA PHE A 128 -10.93 5.03 -17.27
C PHE A 128 -11.99 6.11 -17.04
N LEU A 129 -11.66 7.39 -17.29
CA LEU A 129 -12.60 8.49 -17.15
C LEU A 129 -13.70 8.45 -18.23
N ALA A 130 -13.35 8.12 -19.47
CA ALA A 130 -14.31 7.96 -20.56
C ALA A 130 -15.39 6.91 -20.23
N LYS A 131 -15.00 5.80 -19.63
CA LYS A 131 -15.94 4.74 -19.22
C LYS A 131 -16.78 5.15 -18.01
N ASN A 132 -16.14 5.62 -16.93
CA ASN A 132 -16.84 5.84 -15.66
C ASN A 132 -17.57 7.18 -15.55
N TRP A 133 -17.06 8.23 -16.19
CA TRP A 133 -17.64 9.58 -16.10
C TRP A 133 -18.42 9.97 -17.35
N LEU A 134 -17.95 9.60 -18.55
CA LEU A 134 -18.65 9.93 -19.80
C LEU A 134 -19.62 8.81 -20.25
N GLY A 135 -19.59 7.65 -19.61
CA GLY A 135 -20.48 6.52 -19.94
C GLY A 135 -20.18 5.87 -21.29
N LEU A 136 -18.97 6.04 -21.83
CA LEU A 136 -18.60 5.40 -23.09
C LEU A 136 -18.43 3.90 -22.87
N VAL A 137 -19.11 3.11 -23.70
CA VAL A 137 -19.04 1.65 -23.68
C VAL A 137 -18.11 1.17 -24.78
N ASN A 138 -17.25 0.19 -24.47
CA ASN A 138 -16.31 -0.37 -25.45
C ASN A 138 -17.00 -1.31 -26.45
N ASP A 139 -18.08 -1.96 -26.01
CA ASP A 139 -18.82 -2.93 -26.81
C ASP A 139 -20.15 -2.31 -27.26
N PRO A 140 -20.61 -2.59 -28.49
CA PRO A 140 -21.96 -2.20 -28.89
C PRO A 140 -22.96 -2.85 -27.93
N VAL A 141 -23.73 -2.03 -27.23
CA VAL A 141 -24.88 -2.51 -26.45
C VAL A 141 -25.81 -3.18 -27.45
N ALA A 142 -25.96 -4.50 -27.34
CA ALA A 142 -26.91 -5.24 -28.16
C ALA A 142 -28.29 -4.61 -27.94
N GLN A 143 -28.79 -3.88 -28.94
CA GLN A 143 -30.14 -3.34 -28.87
C GLN A 143 -31.11 -4.53 -28.91
N GLU A 144 -31.92 -4.67 -27.86
CA GLU A 144 -33.10 -5.54 -27.83
C GLU A 144 -34.10 -5.05 -28.90
N GLY A 145 -33.85 -5.40 -30.16
CA GLY A 145 -34.57 -4.83 -31.30
C GLY A 145 -33.98 -5.17 -32.67
N ALA A 146 -32.83 -5.84 -32.74
CA ALA A 146 -32.33 -6.43 -33.98
C ALA A 146 -33.13 -7.69 -34.37
N SER A 147 -34.45 -7.56 -34.49
CA SER A 147 -35.20 -8.53 -35.31
C SER A 147 -34.68 -8.35 -36.74
N PRO A 148 -34.26 -9.44 -37.43
CA PRO A 148 -34.01 -9.34 -38.86
C PRO A 148 -35.26 -8.74 -39.51
N LEU A 149 -35.05 -7.77 -40.41
CA LEU A 149 -36.14 -7.17 -41.18
C LEU A 149 -36.95 -8.32 -41.83
N PRO A 150 -38.29 -8.30 -41.73
CA PRO A 150 -39.09 -9.34 -42.36
C PRO A 150 -38.79 -9.31 -43.86
N TRP A 151 -38.37 -10.46 -44.39
CA TRP A 151 -38.31 -10.65 -45.83
C TRP A 151 -39.75 -10.56 -46.33
N LEU A 152 -40.03 -9.56 -47.18
CA LEU A 152 -41.28 -9.53 -47.92
C LEU A 152 -41.21 -10.67 -48.91
N ASP A 153 -41.81 -11.81 -48.57
CA ASP A 153 -42.09 -12.85 -49.55
C ASP A 153 -43.15 -12.27 -50.50
N GLU A 154 -42.70 -11.73 -51.63
CA GLU A 154 -43.57 -11.43 -52.78
C GLU A 154 -43.91 -12.75 -53.48
N GLU A 155 -45.02 -13.36 -53.07
CA GLU A 155 -46.04 -14.12 -53.85
C GLU A 155 -46.83 -15.13 -53.00
#